data_AF-A0A4S9KA89-F1
#
_entry.id   AF-A0A4S9KA89-F1
#
_cell.length_a   1.000
_cell.length_b   1.000
_cell.length_c   1.000
_cell.angle_alpha   90.00
_cell.angle_beta   90.00
_cell.angle_gamma   90.00
#
_symmetry.space_group_name_H-M   'P 1'
#
loop_
_entity.id
_entity.type
_entity.pdbx_description
1 polymer ?
#
loop_
_entity_poly.entity_id
_entity_poly.type
_entity_poly.pdbx_seq_one_letter_code
_entity_poly.pdbx_strand_id
1 'polypeptide(L)'
;MTTLWNPIHLACLSCSVAMDSFSNTILTLLRNVWYWIIHFPTKALHLLAECFHHVGQSIVSFLLYVLHGIAFLFFAMIKLVLIIFGAILLLNILYVTIVLLTNSIKQSQARKAAKQQRGQHLRGSEEGCLLAQQRAREHEELRRHMLAEQASRQNIRQQQQQQQQQQQQQQQQQQQQEQEQVRRDEHRTTINADQQHRRKQLLHHQTQLELTRNFNLWRDRCNRLSRNLASVTAIPPPPSQDLAQSYKNANLTLHELKEERRLWHPDKWCGVDEQYRAQVTKMATQVFQIVQSMCEKLEE
;
A
#
# COMPACT_ATOMS: atom_id res chain seq x y z
N MET A 1 58.09 -103.59 22.15
CA MET A 1 57.16 -102.71 22.90
C MET A 1 56.22 -102.06 21.90
N THR A 2 55.21 -102.83 21.50
CA THR A 2 54.15 -102.43 20.57
C THR A 2 53.04 -101.82 21.41
N THR A 3 53.02 -100.49 21.52
CA THR A 3 51.87 -99.78 22.07
C THR A 3 50.70 -99.98 21.11
N LEU A 4 49.77 -100.87 21.47
CA LEU A 4 48.48 -100.98 20.82
C LEU A 4 47.75 -99.64 21.01
N TRP A 5 47.78 -98.80 19.97
CA TRP A 5 46.98 -97.59 19.93
C TRP A 5 45.51 -98.00 19.87
N ASN A 6 44.80 -97.69 20.96
CA ASN A 6 43.41 -98.02 21.13
C ASN A 6 42.59 -97.22 20.10
N PRO A 7 41.87 -97.86 19.16
CA PRO A 7 41.15 -97.18 18.06
C PRO A 7 40.15 -96.12 18.55
N ILE A 8 39.74 -96.20 19.81
CA ILE A 8 38.89 -95.22 20.49
C ILE A 8 39.56 -93.83 20.59
N HIS A 9 40.88 -93.76 20.83
CA HIS A 9 41.59 -92.47 20.93
C HIS A 9 41.71 -91.75 19.58
N LEU A 10 41.88 -92.50 18.48
CA LEU A 10 41.93 -91.95 17.12
C LEU A 10 40.55 -91.42 16.66
N ALA A 11 39.46 -92.09 17.04
CA ALA A 11 38.10 -91.61 16.77
C ALA A 11 37.75 -90.34 17.56
N CYS A 12 38.22 -90.22 18.81
CA CYS A 12 38.03 -89.00 19.60
C CYS A 12 38.82 -87.80 19.05
N LEU A 13 40.05 -88.02 18.57
CA LEU A 13 40.86 -86.96 17.94
C LEU A 13 40.25 -86.47 16.62
N SER A 14 39.71 -87.36 15.78
CA SER A 14 39.06 -86.95 14.52
C SER A 14 37.75 -86.18 14.78
N CYS A 15 37.01 -86.55 15.83
CA CYS A 15 35.80 -85.84 16.23
C CYS A 15 36.11 -84.44 16.78
N SER A 16 37.19 -84.28 17.56
CA SER A 16 37.64 -82.96 18.04
C SER A 16 38.02 -82.03 16.89
N VAL A 17 38.81 -82.50 15.93
CA VAL A 17 39.22 -81.69 14.76
C VAL A 17 38.02 -81.34 13.87
N ALA A 18 37.05 -82.24 13.72
CA ALA A 18 35.81 -81.95 13.00
C ALA A 18 34.95 -80.89 13.71
N MET A 19 34.86 -80.95 15.03
CA MET A 19 34.12 -79.96 15.84
C MET A 19 34.79 -78.58 15.81
N ASP A 20 36.12 -78.52 15.85
CA ASP A 20 36.87 -77.27 15.74
C ASP A 20 36.72 -76.62 14.35
N SER A 21 36.73 -77.43 13.29
CA SER A 21 36.49 -76.96 11.91
C SER A 21 35.06 -76.42 11.74
N PHE A 22 34.07 -77.11 12.32
CA PHE A 22 32.68 -76.68 12.30
C PHE A 22 32.46 -75.38 13.09
N SER A 23 33.05 -75.29 14.29
CA SER A 23 33.01 -74.09 15.14
C SER A 23 33.63 -72.87 14.42
N ASN A 24 34.81 -73.04 13.80
CA ASN A 24 35.45 -71.98 13.02
C ASN A 24 34.62 -71.55 11.80
N THR A 25 33.93 -72.48 11.15
CA THR A 25 33.03 -72.18 10.02
C THR A 25 31.83 -71.36 10.50
N ILE A 26 31.21 -71.73 11.62
CA ILE A 26 30.09 -70.99 12.22
C ILE A 26 30.54 -69.59 12.67
N LEU A 27 31.67 -69.48 13.36
CA LEU A 27 32.19 -68.18 13.80
C LEU A 27 32.52 -67.26 12.63
N THR A 28 33.04 -67.82 11.52
CA THR A 28 33.30 -67.05 10.30
C THR A 28 32.00 -66.58 9.64
N LEU A 29 30.98 -67.44 9.58
CA LEU A 29 29.65 -67.07 9.08
C LEU A 29 28.99 -65.99 9.95
N LEU A 30 28.99 -66.16 11.28
CA LEU A 30 28.44 -65.18 12.22
C LEU A 30 29.18 -63.85 12.13
N ARG A 31 30.52 -63.86 12.00
CA ARG A 31 31.31 -62.64 11.80
C ARG A 31 30.97 -61.94 10.49
N ASN A 32 30.80 -62.69 9.40
CA ASN A 32 30.43 -62.13 8.10
C ASN A 32 29.01 -61.56 8.11
N VAL A 33 28.06 -62.26 8.74
CA VAL A 33 26.68 -61.80 8.92
C VAL A 33 26.64 -60.57 9.81
N TRP A 34 27.36 -60.55 10.93
CA TRP A 34 27.47 -59.39 11.81
C TRP A 34 28.10 -58.18 11.11
N TYR A 35 29.18 -58.41 10.35
CA TYR A 35 29.80 -57.37 9.54
C TYR A 35 28.80 -56.79 8.54
N TRP A 36 28.03 -57.63 7.85
CA TRP A 36 26.98 -57.17 6.94
C TRP A 36 25.86 -56.40 7.66
N ILE A 37 25.34 -56.94 8.76
CA ILE A 37 24.24 -56.32 9.51
C ILE A 37 24.63 -54.93 10.05
N ILE A 38 25.88 -54.73 10.47
CA ILE A 38 26.31 -53.44 11.04
C ILE A 38 26.89 -52.49 9.99
N HIS A 39 27.78 -52.97 9.12
CA HIS A 39 28.43 -52.08 8.15
C HIS A 39 27.51 -51.67 7.00
N PHE A 40 26.56 -52.51 6.59
CA PHE A 40 25.68 -52.18 5.48
C PHE A 40 24.76 -50.99 5.80
N PRO A 41 24.01 -50.95 6.93
CA PRO A 41 23.20 -49.79 7.29
C PRO A 41 24.04 -48.53 7.53
N THR A 42 25.23 -48.67 8.13
CA THR A 42 26.10 -47.52 8.40
C THR A 42 26.59 -46.88 7.09
N LYS A 43 26.99 -47.68 6.09
CA LYS A 43 27.36 -47.17 4.77
C LYS A 43 26.17 -46.58 4.02
N ALA A 44 25.00 -47.21 4.10
CA ALA A 44 23.78 -46.69 3.49
C ALA A 44 23.35 -45.34 4.12
N LEU A 45 23.44 -45.21 5.45
CA LEU A 45 23.17 -43.96 6.17
C LEU A 45 24.18 -42.87 5.80
N HIS A 46 25.46 -43.21 5.65
CA HIS A 46 26.48 -42.26 5.20
C HIS A 46 26.19 -41.72 3.79
N LEU A 47 25.87 -42.61 2.85
CA LEU A 47 25.50 -42.22 1.47
C LEU A 47 24.22 -41.37 1.44
N LEU A 48 23.23 -41.69 2.28
CA LEU A 48 22.03 -40.87 2.41
C LEU A 48 22.36 -39.48 2.98
N ALA A 49 23.20 -39.40 4.01
CA ALA A 49 23.62 -38.13 4.59
C ALA A 49 24.39 -37.25 3.59
N GLU A 50 25.31 -37.82 2.82
CA GLU A 50 26.01 -37.12 1.72
C GLU A 50 25.03 -36.65 0.64
N CYS A 51 24.06 -37.49 0.26
CA CYS A 51 23.03 -37.13 -0.71
C CYS A 51 22.18 -35.95 -0.22
N PHE A 52 21.72 -35.98 1.04
CA PHE A 52 20.98 -34.87 1.64
C PHE A 52 21.82 -33.60 1.75
N HIS A 53 23.12 -33.71 2.04
CA HIS A 53 24.02 -32.57 2.08
C HIS A 53 24.16 -31.91 0.69
N HIS A 54 24.36 -32.69 -0.37
CA HIS A 54 24.45 -32.17 -1.74
C HIS A 54 23.13 -31.57 -2.23
N VAL A 55 21.99 -32.22 -1.95
CA VAL A 55 20.67 -31.68 -2.27
C VAL A 55 20.41 -30.38 -1.50
N GLY A 56 20.74 -30.34 -0.20
CA GLY A 56 20.64 -29.15 0.62
C GLY A 56 21.49 -27.99 0.08
N GLN A 57 22.73 -28.25 -0.28
CA GLN A 57 23.63 -27.24 -0.86
C GLN A 57 23.15 -26.73 -2.23
N SER A 58 22.57 -27.61 -3.06
CA SER A 58 21.96 -27.24 -4.33
C SER A 58 20.75 -26.33 -4.14
N ILE A 59 19.85 -26.68 -3.20
CA ILE A 59 18.68 -25.87 -2.86
C ILE A 59 19.11 -24.49 -2.32
N VAL A 60 20.08 -24.44 -1.41
CA VAL A 60 20.58 -23.16 -0.87
C VAL A 60 21.19 -22.29 -1.97
N SER A 61 22.00 -22.88 -2.86
CA SER A 61 22.57 -22.17 -4.00
C SER A 61 21.48 -21.62 -4.92
N PHE A 62 20.47 -22.42 -5.24
CA PHE A 62 19.32 -22.00 -6.06
C PHE A 62 18.55 -20.84 -5.40
N LEU A 63 18.26 -20.93 -4.11
CA LEU A 63 17.57 -19.87 -3.37
C LEU A 63 18.39 -18.56 -3.36
N LEU A 64 19.72 -18.64 -3.23
CA LEU A 64 20.60 -17.47 -3.33
C LEU A 64 20.57 -16.84 -4.72
N TYR A 65 20.55 -17.63 -5.79
CA TYR A 65 20.40 -17.12 -7.16
C TYR A 65 19.05 -16.42 -7.37
N VAL A 66 17.96 -17.03 -6.90
CA VAL A 66 16.62 -16.43 -6.98
C VAL A 66 16.57 -15.11 -6.20
N LEU A 67 17.11 -15.09 -4.98
CA LEU A 67 17.16 -13.88 -4.16
C LEU A 67 18.00 -12.78 -4.82
N HIS A 68 19.14 -13.14 -5.41
CA HIS A 68 19.99 -12.20 -6.14
C HIS A 68 19.30 -11.66 -7.39
N GLY A 69 18.56 -12.49 -8.12
CA GLY A 69 17.73 -12.08 -9.25
C GLY A 69 16.62 -11.09 -8.84
N ILE A 70 15.92 -11.36 -7.74
CA ILE A 70 14.91 -10.45 -7.19
C ILE A 70 15.55 -9.11 -6.77
N ALA A 71 16.70 -9.15 -6.10
CA ALA A 71 17.42 -7.95 -5.70
C ALA A 71 17.85 -7.11 -6.92
N PHE A 72 18.37 -7.76 -7.97
CA PHE A 72 18.74 -7.09 -9.22
C PHE A 72 17.55 -6.40 -9.88
N LEU A 73 16.40 -7.09 -9.98
CA LEU A 73 15.17 -6.51 -10.52
C LEU A 73 14.68 -5.32 -9.68
N PHE A 74 14.76 -5.43 -8.35
CA PHE A 74 14.39 -4.34 -7.46
C PHE A 74 15.29 -3.10 -7.65
N PHE A 75 16.62 -3.28 -7.77
CA PHE A 75 17.53 -2.19 -8.09
C PHE A 75 17.28 -1.58 -9.47
N ALA A 76 16.94 -2.39 -10.47
CA ALA A 76 16.58 -1.90 -11.80
C ALA A 76 15.30 -1.05 -11.76
N MET A 77 14.28 -1.49 -11.01
CA MET A 77 13.05 -0.74 -10.78
C MET A 77 13.31 0.60 -10.08
N ILE A 78 14.12 0.62 -9.03
CA ILE A 78 14.50 1.87 -8.34
C ILE A 78 15.21 2.83 -9.31
N LYS A 79 16.17 2.34 -10.10
CA LYS A 79 16.86 3.16 -11.09
C LYS A 79 15.90 3.75 -12.13
N LEU A 80 14.94 2.95 -12.61
CA LEU A 80 13.93 3.41 -13.55
C LEU A 80 13.06 4.53 -12.94
N VAL A 81 12.60 4.35 -11.70
CA VAL A 81 11.81 5.37 -10.98
C VAL A 81 12.61 6.66 -10.81
N LEU A 82 13.91 6.57 -10.47
CA LEU A 82 14.77 7.75 -10.34
C LEU A 82 14.98 8.48 -11.68
N ILE A 83 15.10 7.75 -12.79
CA ILE A 83 15.21 8.33 -14.14
C ILE A 83 13.90 9.06 -14.50
N ILE A 84 12.75 8.43 -14.26
CA ILE A 84 11.43 9.05 -14.52
C ILE A 84 11.26 10.31 -13.67
N PHE A 85 11.59 10.24 -12.39
CA PHE A 85 11.51 11.39 -11.48
C PHE A 85 12.44 12.52 -11.93
N GLY A 86 13.68 12.20 -12.31
CA GLY A 86 14.63 13.15 -12.87
C GLY A 86 14.11 13.83 -14.15
N ALA A 87 13.50 13.08 -15.06
CA ALA A 87 12.89 13.62 -16.27
C ALA A 87 11.73 14.57 -15.97
N ILE A 88 10.86 14.23 -15.01
CA ILE A 88 9.75 15.09 -14.56
C ILE A 88 10.30 16.40 -13.96
N LEU A 89 11.35 16.32 -13.14
CA LEU A 89 11.99 17.51 -12.57
C LEU A 89 12.59 18.41 -13.66
N LEU A 90 13.29 17.83 -14.65
CA LEU A 90 13.85 18.58 -15.78
C LEU A 90 12.75 19.26 -16.60
N LEU A 91 11.65 18.57 -16.88
CA LEU A 91 10.49 19.15 -17.56
C LEU A 91 9.88 20.32 -16.79
N ASN A 92 9.76 20.20 -15.46
CA ASN A 92 9.26 21.28 -14.61
C ASN A 92 10.20 22.51 -14.61
N ILE A 93 11.53 22.29 -14.52
CA ILE A 93 12.51 23.37 -14.60
C ILE A 93 12.44 24.06 -15.97
N LEU A 94 12.34 23.28 -17.04
CA LEU A 94 12.19 23.79 -18.40
C LEU A 94 10.90 24.63 -18.54
N TYR A 95 9.78 24.13 -18.02
CA TYR A 95 8.50 24.84 -18.02
C TYR A 95 8.60 26.19 -17.31
N VAL A 96 9.15 26.22 -16.08
CA VAL A 96 9.35 27.47 -15.32
C VAL A 96 10.25 28.44 -16.09
N THR A 97 11.32 27.93 -16.71
CA THR A 97 12.24 28.75 -17.52
C THR A 97 11.53 29.39 -18.71
N ILE A 98 10.68 28.63 -19.42
CA ILE A 98 9.88 29.14 -20.55
C ILE A 98 8.89 30.21 -20.08
N VAL A 99 8.21 30.02 -18.94
CA VAL A 99 7.28 31.01 -18.37
C VAL A 99 8.02 32.29 -17.99
N LEU A 100 9.17 32.20 -17.33
CA LEU A 100 10.00 33.35 -16.97
C LEU A 100 10.49 34.10 -18.22
N LEU A 101 10.94 33.37 -19.25
CA LEU A 101 11.38 33.97 -20.52
C LEU A 101 10.22 34.68 -21.22
N THR A 102 9.03 34.08 -21.25
CA THR A 102 7.83 34.68 -21.86
C THR A 102 7.44 35.97 -21.12
N ASN A 103 7.50 35.98 -19.79
CA ASN A 103 7.21 37.16 -18.99
C ASN A 103 8.24 38.28 -19.20
N SER A 104 9.53 37.95 -19.32
CA SER A 104 10.57 38.96 -19.57
C SER A 104 10.42 39.61 -20.94
N ILE A 105 10.04 38.84 -21.96
CA ILE A 105 9.73 39.35 -23.31
C ILE A 105 8.53 40.31 -23.26
N LYS A 106 7.44 39.93 -22.58
CA LYS A 106 6.25 40.79 -22.40
C LYS A 106 6.61 42.10 -21.71
N GLN A 107 7.43 42.05 -20.64
CA GLN A 107 7.85 43.25 -19.92
C GLN A 107 8.75 44.16 -20.78
N SER A 108 9.62 43.57 -21.59
CA SER A 108 10.46 44.31 -22.56
C SER A 108 9.61 45.03 -23.61
N GLN A 109 8.57 44.38 -24.14
CA GLN A 109 7.63 45.00 -25.07
C GLN A 109 6.84 46.15 -24.44
N ALA A 110 6.31 45.96 -23.21
CA ALA A 110 5.59 47.01 -22.49
C ALA A 110 6.46 48.25 -22.23
N ARG A 111 7.74 48.06 -21.89
CA ARG A 111 8.70 49.17 -21.73
C ARG A 111 8.96 49.92 -23.03
N LYS A 112 9.02 49.23 -24.19
CA LYS A 112 9.17 49.89 -25.50
C LYS A 112 7.92 50.72 -25.85
N ALA A 113 6.72 50.19 -25.62
CA ALA A 113 5.46 50.90 -25.84
C ALA A 113 5.34 52.17 -24.97
N ALA A 114 5.71 52.09 -23.68
CA ALA A 114 5.68 53.24 -22.77
C ALA A 114 6.65 54.37 -23.16
N LYS A 115 7.83 54.03 -23.71
CA LYS A 115 8.78 55.04 -24.21
C LYS A 115 8.25 55.78 -25.45
N GLN A 116 7.45 55.11 -26.29
CA GLN A 116 6.90 55.71 -27.50
C GLN A 116 5.80 56.74 -27.20
N GLN A 117 4.98 56.50 -26.16
CA GLN A 117 3.97 57.48 -25.70
C GLN A 117 4.61 58.71 -25.02
N ARG A 118 5.71 58.54 -24.29
CA ARG A 118 6.42 59.65 -23.62
C ARG A 118 7.08 60.61 -24.62
N GLY A 119 7.43 60.14 -25.82
CA GLY A 119 7.98 60.98 -26.90
C GLY A 119 6.95 61.84 -27.64
N GLN A 120 5.66 61.48 -27.58
CA GLN A 120 4.59 62.27 -28.23
C GLN A 120 4.00 63.35 -27.30
N HIS A 121 4.09 63.19 -25.97
CA HIS A 121 3.50 64.15 -25.03
C HIS A 121 4.37 65.40 -24.77
N LEU A 122 5.67 65.36 -25.06
CA LEU A 122 6.60 66.48 -24.85
C LEU A 122 6.70 67.46 -26.03
N ARG A 123 5.87 67.33 -27.07
CA ARG A 123 5.94 68.13 -28.31
C ARG A 123 4.77 69.12 -28.48
N GLY A 124 4.16 69.59 -27.39
CA GLY A 124 2.95 70.44 -27.45
C GLY A 124 2.78 71.48 -26.35
N SER A 125 3.86 71.97 -25.72
CA SER A 125 3.74 72.93 -24.62
C SER A 125 4.82 74.00 -24.63
N GLU A 126 4.95 74.74 -25.74
CA GLU A 126 5.72 75.98 -25.78
C GLU A 126 5.08 76.90 -26.82
N GLU A 127 4.24 77.86 -26.38
CA GLU A 127 4.03 79.14 -27.06
C GLU A 127 3.07 80.02 -26.25
N GLY A 128 3.52 81.22 -25.88
CA GLY A 128 2.61 82.27 -25.39
C GLY A 128 3.14 83.10 -24.21
N CYS A 129 4.29 83.76 -24.34
CA CYS A 129 4.73 84.72 -23.31
C CYS A 129 5.53 85.90 -23.90
N LEU A 130 4.89 86.79 -24.66
CA LEU A 130 5.55 88.06 -25.08
C LEU A 130 4.62 89.28 -25.30
N LEU A 131 3.34 89.23 -24.91
CA LEU A 131 2.41 90.37 -25.05
C LEU A 131 1.69 90.77 -23.74
N ALA A 132 2.21 90.36 -22.58
CA ALA A 132 1.57 90.58 -21.28
C ALA A 132 2.19 91.72 -20.43
N GLN A 133 3.14 92.48 -20.98
CA GLN A 133 3.98 93.38 -20.19
C GLN A 133 3.40 94.79 -19.98
N GLN A 134 2.39 95.20 -20.76
CA GLN A 134 1.88 96.59 -20.74
C GLN A 134 0.48 96.77 -20.12
N ARG A 135 -0.24 95.67 -19.81
CA ARG A 135 -1.44 95.66 -18.94
C ARG A 135 -1.11 95.43 -17.46
N ALA A 136 0.17 95.29 -17.11
CA ALA A 136 0.61 94.75 -15.83
C ALA A 136 0.33 95.66 -14.62
N ARG A 137 0.15 96.98 -14.78
CA ARG A 137 0.09 97.90 -13.61
C ARG A 137 -1.29 98.09 -12.98
N GLU A 138 -2.38 98.00 -13.75
CA GLU A 138 -3.75 98.00 -13.19
C GLU A 138 -4.29 96.57 -12.98
N HIS A 139 -3.79 95.62 -13.77
CA HIS A 139 -4.11 94.22 -13.58
C HIS A 139 -3.41 93.65 -12.35
N GLU A 140 -2.44 94.31 -11.69
CA GLU A 140 -1.72 93.75 -10.54
C GLU A 140 -2.57 93.65 -9.27
N GLU A 141 -3.45 94.62 -8.99
CA GLU A 141 -4.35 94.56 -7.84
C GLU A 141 -5.52 93.59 -8.09
N LEU A 142 -6.10 93.62 -9.29
CA LEU A 142 -7.10 92.63 -9.70
C LEU A 142 -6.50 91.22 -9.82
N ARG A 143 -5.24 91.08 -10.22
CA ARG A 143 -4.50 89.80 -10.27
C ARG A 143 -4.09 89.34 -8.88
N ARG A 144 -3.83 90.22 -7.91
CA ARG A 144 -3.66 89.79 -6.52
C ARG A 144 -4.96 89.22 -5.96
N HIS A 145 -6.10 89.84 -6.23
CA HIS A 145 -7.40 89.27 -5.86
C HIS A 145 -7.73 87.98 -6.63
N MET A 146 -7.50 87.95 -7.94
CA MET A 146 -7.77 86.79 -8.78
C MET A 146 -6.79 85.63 -8.52
N LEU A 147 -5.52 85.90 -8.19
CA LEU A 147 -4.54 84.91 -7.73
C LEU A 147 -4.87 84.43 -6.32
N ALA A 148 -5.32 85.31 -5.41
CA ALA A 148 -5.78 84.89 -4.09
C ALA A 148 -7.05 84.03 -4.17
N GLU A 149 -7.98 84.36 -5.07
CA GLU A 149 -9.19 83.56 -5.32
C GLU A 149 -8.86 82.26 -6.07
N GLN A 150 -7.95 82.27 -7.04
CA GLN A 150 -7.46 81.05 -7.69
C GLN A 150 -6.70 80.16 -6.72
N ALA A 151 -5.87 80.74 -5.84
CA ALA A 151 -5.18 80.01 -4.78
C ALA A 151 -6.16 79.43 -3.76
N SER A 152 -7.22 80.18 -3.41
CA SER A 152 -8.32 79.69 -2.56
C SER A 152 -9.08 78.55 -3.23
N ARG A 153 -9.49 78.70 -4.49
CA ARG A 153 -10.17 77.64 -5.25
C ARG A 153 -9.28 76.42 -5.49
N GLN A 154 -7.97 76.60 -5.67
CA GLN A 154 -7.02 75.49 -5.75
C GLN A 154 -6.87 74.79 -4.41
N ASN A 155 -6.79 75.54 -3.29
CA ASN A 155 -6.77 74.95 -1.95
C ASN A 155 -8.05 74.17 -1.65
N ILE A 156 -9.23 74.73 -2.01
CA ILE A 156 -10.52 74.06 -1.83
C ILE A 156 -10.61 72.80 -2.71
N ARG A 157 -10.15 72.86 -3.97
CA ARG A 157 -10.10 71.68 -4.85
C ARG A 157 -9.11 70.62 -4.36
N GLN A 158 -7.96 71.02 -3.82
CA GLN A 158 -6.99 70.09 -3.23
C GLN A 158 -7.53 69.46 -1.94
N GLN A 159 -8.21 70.22 -1.08
CA GLN A 159 -8.89 69.67 0.10
C GLN A 159 -10.03 68.72 -0.28
N GLN A 160 -10.85 69.05 -1.28
CA GLN A 160 -11.90 68.15 -1.76
C GLN A 160 -11.32 66.87 -2.38
N GLN A 161 -10.21 66.97 -3.13
CA GLN A 161 -9.53 65.79 -3.67
C GLN A 161 -8.92 64.92 -2.56
N GLN A 162 -8.35 65.51 -1.51
CA GLN A 162 -7.85 64.75 -0.36
C GLN A 162 -8.99 64.06 0.41
N GLN A 163 -10.14 64.71 0.60
CA GLN A 163 -11.30 64.07 1.22
C GLN A 163 -11.89 62.95 0.35
N GLN A 164 -11.95 63.11 -0.97
CA GLN A 164 -12.41 62.04 -1.87
C GLN A 164 -11.45 60.84 -1.88
N GLN A 165 -10.12 61.07 -1.83
CA GLN A 165 -9.16 59.97 -1.74
C GLN A 165 -9.27 59.20 -0.41
N GLN A 166 -9.50 59.88 0.71
CA GLN A 166 -9.72 59.20 1.99
C GLN A 166 -11.00 58.36 2.00
N GLN A 167 -12.10 58.85 1.39
CA GLN A 167 -13.33 58.05 1.29
C GLN A 167 -13.18 56.83 0.37
N GLN A 168 -12.45 56.94 -0.74
CA GLN A 168 -12.19 55.79 -1.61
C GLN A 168 -11.31 54.73 -0.95
N GLN A 169 -10.34 55.14 -0.12
CA GLN A 169 -9.50 54.19 0.62
C GLN A 169 -10.29 53.42 1.69
N GLN A 170 -11.25 54.05 2.36
CA GLN A 170 -12.10 53.36 3.33
C GLN A 170 -13.04 52.33 2.67
N GLN A 171 -13.60 52.63 1.49
CA GLN A 171 -14.43 51.65 0.77
C GLN A 171 -13.63 50.44 0.27
N GLN A 172 -12.38 50.60 -0.16
CA GLN A 172 -11.54 49.46 -0.55
C GLN A 172 -11.16 48.56 0.63
N GLN A 173 -10.97 49.11 1.84
CA GLN A 173 -10.69 48.29 3.02
C GLN A 173 -11.90 47.45 3.46
N GLN A 174 -13.13 47.97 3.35
CA GLN A 174 -14.32 47.18 3.67
C GLN A 174 -14.54 46.01 2.71
N GLN A 175 -14.33 46.20 1.40
CA GLN A 175 -14.45 45.10 0.44
C GLN A 175 -13.40 44.01 0.63
N GLN A 176 -12.17 44.35 1.05
CA GLN A 176 -11.15 43.33 1.34
C GLN A 176 -11.51 42.51 2.59
N GLN A 177 -12.08 43.12 3.63
CA GLN A 177 -12.50 42.38 4.83
C GLN A 177 -13.68 41.43 4.57
N GLU A 178 -14.69 41.84 3.81
CA GLU A 178 -15.80 40.95 3.46
C GLU A 178 -15.34 39.77 2.60
N GLN A 179 -14.44 40.01 1.63
CA GLN A 179 -13.95 38.94 0.77
C GLN A 179 -13.07 37.93 1.53
N GLU A 180 -12.29 38.39 2.52
CA GLU A 180 -11.48 37.52 3.36
C GLU A 180 -12.33 36.72 4.36
N GLN A 181 -13.44 37.30 4.84
CA GLN A 181 -14.40 36.62 5.71
C GLN A 181 -15.18 35.53 4.96
N VAL A 182 -15.67 35.81 3.75
CA VAL A 182 -16.33 34.82 2.89
C VAL A 182 -15.38 33.67 2.56
N ARG A 183 -14.10 33.96 2.23
CA ARG A 183 -13.08 32.91 2.02
C ARG A 183 -12.84 32.07 3.26
N ARG A 184 -12.84 32.67 4.45
CA ARG A 184 -12.67 31.94 5.72
C ARG A 184 -13.83 30.99 5.99
N ASP A 185 -15.06 31.45 5.79
CA ASP A 185 -16.25 30.64 6.05
C ASP A 185 -16.41 29.50 5.04
N GLU A 186 -16.08 29.73 3.78
CA GLU A 186 -16.05 28.70 2.73
C GLU A 186 -14.95 27.65 2.97
N HIS A 187 -13.79 28.07 3.50
CA HIS A 187 -12.74 27.14 3.90
C HIS A 187 -13.13 26.32 5.14
N ARG A 188 -13.89 26.91 6.07
CA ARG A 188 -14.33 26.22 7.29
C ARG A 188 -15.41 25.16 7.01
N THR A 189 -16.31 25.41 6.07
CA THR A 189 -17.36 24.44 5.68
C THR A 189 -16.77 23.26 4.92
N THR A 190 -15.81 23.50 4.02
CA THR A 190 -15.12 22.44 3.26
C THR A 190 -14.29 21.51 4.16
N ILE A 191 -13.56 22.06 5.14
CA ILE A 191 -12.79 21.25 6.11
C ILE A 191 -13.71 20.36 6.95
N ASN A 192 -14.87 20.88 7.38
CA ASN A 192 -15.82 20.09 8.18
C ASN A 192 -16.48 18.96 7.39
N ALA A 193 -16.84 19.20 6.13
CA ALA A 193 -17.42 18.17 5.26
C ALA A 193 -16.42 17.03 5.00
N ASP A 194 -15.16 17.37 4.71
CA ASP A 194 -14.08 16.40 4.48
C ASP A 194 -13.76 15.60 5.77
N GLN A 195 -13.71 16.26 6.92
CA GLN A 195 -13.53 15.57 8.21
C GLN A 195 -14.70 14.63 8.53
N GLN A 196 -15.94 15.03 8.26
CA GLN A 196 -17.11 14.19 8.48
C GLN A 196 -17.12 12.99 7.52
N HIS A 197 -16.71 13.18 6.26
CA HIS A 197 -16.56 12.09 5.30
C HIS A 197 -15.50 11.09 5.74
N ARG A 198 -14.31 11.56 6.14
CA ARG A 198 -13.25 10.70 6.70
C ARG A 198 -13.71 9.91 7.93
N ARG A 199 -14.45 10.54 8.85
CA ARG A 199 -15.00 9.85 10.04
C ARG A 199 -15.99 8.74 9.65
N LYS A 200 -16.88 9.00 8.69
CA LYS A 200 -17.82 7.98 8.19
C LYS A 200 -17.09 6.81 7.52
N GLN A 201 -16.06 7.09 6.72
CA GLN A 201 -15.24 6.05 6.10
C GLN A 201 -14.50 5.20 7.14
N LEU A 202 -13.90 5.82 8.15
CA LEU A 202 -13.20 5.11 9.23
C LEU A 202 -14.16 4.24 10.04
N LEU A 203 -15.34 4.75 10.37
CA LEU A 203 -16.35 3.98 11.09
C LEU A 203 -16.81 2.77 10.25
N HIS A 204 -17.08 2.98 8.96
CA HIS A 204 -17.47 1.90 8.06
C HIS A 204 -16.38 0.83 7.96
N HIS A 205 -15.11 1.24 7.82
CA HIS A 205 -13.98 0.33 7.78
C HIS A 205 -13.84 -0.47 9.09
N GLN A 206 -13.99 0.19 10.24
CA GLN A 206 -13.94 -0.46 11.54
C GLN A 206 -15.06 -1.50 11.70
N THR A 207 -16.28 -1.16 11.31
CA THR A 207 -17.41 -2.10 11.33
C THR A 207 -17.18 -3.30 10.41
N GLN A 208 -16.59 -3.09 9.22
CA GLN A 208 -16.25 -4.20 8.32
C GLN A 208 -15.21 -5.14 8.94
N LEU A 209 -14.16 -4.62 9.57
CA LEU A 209 -13.15 -5.44 10.23
C LEU A 209 -13.73 -6.27 11.38
N GLU A 210 -14.62 -5.68 12.17
CA GLU A 210 -15.29 -6.37 13.28
C GLU A 210 -16.21 -7.49 12.77
N LEU A 211 -16.97 -7.24 11.71
CA LEU A 211 -17.80 -8.25 11.05
C LEU A 211 -16.96 -9.41 10.52
N THR A 212 -15.84 -9.12 9.83
CA THR A 212 -14.94 -10.15 9.31
C THR A 212 -14.31 -10.96 10.44
N ARG A 213 -13.90 -10.30 11.54
CA ARG A 213 -13.36 -10.98 12.73
C ARG A 213 -14.40 -11.92 13.36
N ASN A 214 -15.61 -11.44 13.57
CA ASN A 214 -16.69 -12.23 14.15
C ASN A 214 -17.08 -13.41 13.24
N PHE A 215 -17.06 -13.21 11.92
CA PHE A 215 -17.29 -14.26 10.94
C PHE A 215 -16.22 -15.36 11.02
N ASN A 216 -14.94 -15.01 11.11
CA ASN A 216 -13.87 -15.99 11.26
C ASN A 216 -13.98 -16.78 12.58
N LEU A 217 -14.32 -16.11 13.69
CA LEU A 217 -14.58 -16.81 14.97
C LEU A 217 -15.77 -17.78 14.88
N TRP A 218 -16.83 -17.38 14.16
CA TRP A 218 -17.98 -18.23 13.90
C TRP A 218 -17.59 -19.47 13.07
N ARG A 219 -16.82 -19.30 11.99
CA ARG A 219 -16.29 -20.40 11.17
C ARG A 219 -15.47 -21.39 11.99
N ASP A 220 -14.54 -20.89 12.79
CA ASP A 220 -13.71 -21.71 13.67
C ASP A 220 -14.54 -22.53 14.67
N ARG A 221 -15.60 -21.92 15.22
CA ARG A 221 -16.52 -22.61 16.12
C ARG A 221 -17.29 -23.71 15.40
N CYS A 222 -17.79 -23.45 14.19
CA CYS A 222 -18.49 -24.46 13.39
C CYS A 222 -17.55 -25.61 12.98
N ASN A 223 -16.30 -25.31 12.64
CA ASN A 223 -15.29 -26.31 12.35
C ASN A 223 -15.03 -27.23 13.55
N ARG A 224 -14.90 -26.66 14.76
CA ARG A 224 -14.78 -27.47 16.00
C ARG A 224 -16.00 -28.36 16.25
N LEU A 225 -17.21 -27.84 16.06
CA LEU A 225 -18.45 -28.62 16.21
C LEU A 225 -18.51 -29.80 15.23
N SER A 226 -18.04 -29.60 13.99
CA SER A 226 -18.01 -30.66 12.98
C SER A 226 -17.13 -31.87 13.35
N ARG A 227 -16.22 -31.72 14.31
CA ARG A 227 -15.35 -32.80 14.80
C ARG A 227 -16.04 -33.69 15.83
N ASN A 228 -17.12 -33.22 16.46
CA ASN A 228 -17.87 -33.97 17.46
C ASN A 228 -19.39 -33.78 17.26
N LEU A 229 -19.90 -34.37 16.19
CA LEU A 229 -21.31 -34.23 15.77
C LEU A 229 -22.31 -34.67 16.84
N ALA A 230 -21.95 -35.67 17.66
CA ALA A 230 -22.80 -36.18 18.74
C ALA A 230 -23.09 -35.13 19.82
N SER A 231 -22.22 -34.14 19.98
CA SER A 231 -22.39 -33.04 20.95
C SER A 231 -23.13 -31.82 20.38
N VAL A 232 -23.50 -31.84 19.11
CA VAL A 232 -24.11 -30.68 18.44
C VAL A 232 -25.59 -30.60 18.79
N THR A 233 -25.95 -29.62 19.61
CA THR A 233 -27.34 -29.28 19.93
C THR A 233 -27.87 -28.09 19.11
N ALA A 234 -26.98 -27.26 18.57
CA ALA A 234 -27.32 -26.20 17.63
C ALA A 234 -26.06 -25.71 16.90
N ILE A 235 -26.21 -25.22 15.67
CA ILE A 235 -25.18 -24.40 15.02
C ILE A 235 -25.32 -22.96 15.54
N PRO A 236 -24.22 -22.31 15.97
CA PRO A 236 -24.28 -20.90 16.35
C PRO A 236 -24.79 -20.05 15.18
N PRO A 237 -25.66 -19.05 15.40
CA PRO A 237 -26.12 -18.20 14.33
C PRO A 237 -24.94 -17.42 13.72
N PRO A 238 -24.94 -17.16 12.40
CA PRO A 238 -23.91 -16.36 11.77
C PRO A 238 -24.00 -14.89 12.25
N PRO A 239 -22.87 -14.16 12.29
CA PRO A 239 -22.82 -12.79 12.79
C PRO A 239 -23.47 -11.76 11.84
N SER A 240 -23.79 -12.16 10.60
CA SER A 240 -24.44 -11.33 9.58
C SER A 240 -25.62 -12.08 8.97
N GLN A 241 -26.68 -11.36 8.60
CA GLN A 241 -27.79 -11.93 7.83
C GLN A 241 -27.39 -12.25 6.38
N ASP A 242 -26.44 -11.49 5.82
CA ASP A 242 -25.90 -11.72 4.48
C ASP A 242 -24.59 -12.53 4.57
N LEU A 243 -24.74 -13.85 4.62
CA LEU A 243 -23.64 -14.80 4.64
C LEU A 243 -22.77 -14.72 3.37
N ALA A 244 -23.39 -14.48 2.21
CA ALA A 244 -22.66 -14.40 0.94
C ALA A 244 -21.69 -13.22 0.94
N GLN A 245 -22.14 -12.07 1.44
CA GLN A 245 -21.26 -10.91 1.60
C GLN A 245 -20.18 -11.14 2.64
N SER A 246 -20.46 -11.86 3.75
CA SER A 246 -19.42 -12.22 4.73
C SER A 246 -18.33 -13.10 4.12
N TYR A 247 -18.68 -14.11 3.33
CA TYR A 247 -17.69 -14.94 2.62
C TYR A 247 -16.87 -14.12 1.60
N LYS A 248 -17.48 -13.18 0.88
CA LYS A 248 -16.75 -12.26 -0.01
C LYS A 248 -15.77 -11.38 0.76
N ASN A 249 -16.22 -10.75 1.85
CA ASN A 249 -15.41 -9.83 2.65
C ASN A 249 -14.24 -10.55 3.36
N ALA A 250 -14.37 -11.86 3.59
CA ALA A 250 -13.32 -12.66 4.22
C ALA A 250 -12.12 -12.93 3.28
N ASN A 251 -12.24 -12.66 1.97
CA ASN A 251 -11.18 -12.85 0.97
C ASN A 251 -10.50 -14.23 1.06
N LEU A 252 -11.30 -15.29 1.16
CA LEU A 252 -10.79 -16.65 1.28
C LEU A 252 -10.12 -17.11 -0.02
N THR A 253 -9.02 -17.84 0.11
CA THR A 253 -8.38 -18.51 -1.02
C THR A 253 -9.26 -19.62 -1.58
N LEU A 254 -9.08 -20.00 -2.85
CA LEU A 254 -9.79 -21.11 -3.46
C LEU A 254 -9.64 -22.42 -2.66
N HIS A 255 -8.44 -22.65 -2.09
CA HIS A 255 -8.19 -23.80 -1.22
C HIS A 255 -9.06 -23.76 0.04
N GLU A 256 -9.12 -22.62 0.74
CA GLU A 256 -9.96 -22.45 1.92
C GLU A 256 -11.45 -22.59 1.60
N LEU A 257 -11.90 -22.08 0.44
CA LEU A 257 -13.28 -22.26 -0.01
C LEU A 257 -13.60 -23.73 -0.31
N LYS A 258 -12.66 -24.50 -0.86
CA LYS A 258 -12.83 -25.96 -1.06
C LYS A 258 -12.94 -26.71 0.27
N GLU A 259 -12.18 -26.31 1.28
CA GLU A 259 -12.27 -26.87 2.63
C GLU A 259 -13.59 -26.49 3.33
N GLU A 260 -14.03 -25.24 3.21
CA GLU A 260 -15.36 -24.81 3.67
C GLU A 260 -16.47 -25.61 2.98
N ARG A 261 -16.38 -25.81 1.66
CA ARG A 261 -17.35 -26.61 0.92
C ARG A 261 -17.45 -28.03 1.47
N ARG A 262 -16.30 -28.67 1.74
CA ARG A 262 -16.24 -30.01 2.35
C ARG A 262 -16.82 -30.01 3.77
N LEU A 263 -16.56 -28.97 4.55
CA LEU A 263 -17.08 -28.80 5.91
C LEU A 263 -18.61 -28.69 5.92
N TRP A 264 -19.18 -27.95 4.99
CA TRP A 264 -20.62 -27.66 4.95
C TRP A 264 -21.42 -28.63 4.08
N HIS A 265 -20.81 -29.68 3.54
CA HIS A 265 -21.53 -30.71 2.79
C HIS A 265 -22.61 -31.35 3.68
N PRO A 266 -23.89 -31.44 3.23
CA PRO A 266 -24.99 -31.95 4.05
C PRO A 266 -24.72 -33.33 4.68
N ASP A 267 -24.10 -34.23 3.92
CA ASP A 267 -23.74 -35.59 4.38
C ASP A 267 -22.80 -35.58 5.59
N LYS A 268 -21.93 -34.57 5.73
CA LYS A 268 -21.00 -34.47 6.87
C LYS A 268 -21.76 -34.27 8.19
N TRP A 269 -22.97 -33.73 8.13
CA TRP A 269 -23.78 -33.42 9.31
C TRP A 269 -24.86 -34.48 9.60
N CYS A 270 -24.85 -35.62 8.90
CA CYS A 270 -25.81 -36.69 9.12
C CYS A 270 -25.72 -37.32 10.52
N GLY A 271 -24.54 -37.27 11.15
CA GLY A 271 -24.27 -37.80 12.49
C GLY A 271 -24.76 -36.93 13.65
N VAL A 272 -25.44 -35.82 13.37
CA VAL A 272 -26.11 -35.01 14.41
C VAL A 272 -27.38 -35.72 14.87
N ASP A 273 -27.70 -35.56 16.15
CA ASP A 273 -28.92 -36.09 16.77
C ASP A 273 -30.17 -35.71 15.96
N GLU A 274 -31.12 -36.64 15.85
CA GLU A 274 -32.34 -36.50 15.05
C GLU A 274 -33.12 -35.23 15.40
N GLN A 275 -33.15 -34.85 16.69
CA GLN A 275 -33.87 -33.66 17.17
C GLN A 275 -33.35 -32.35 16.54
N TYR A 276 -32.06 -32.28 16.21
CA TYR A 276 -31.41 -31.07 15.70
C TYR A 276 -31.02 -31.17 14.22
N ARG A 277 -31.08 -32.38 13.63
CA ARG A 277 -30.63 -32.65 12.27
C ARG A 277 -31.25 -31.73 11.24
N ALA A 278 -32.58 -31.56 11.25
CA ALA A 278 -33.27 -30.73 10.25
C ALA A 278 -32.77 -29.26 10.24
N GLN A 279 -32.56 -28.67 11.43
CA GLN A 279 -32.05 -27.31 11.56
C GLN A 279 -30.60 -27.21 11.06
N VAL A 280 -29.76 -28.16 11.47
CA VAL A 280 -28.35 -28.20 11.10
C VAL A 280 -28.16 -28.40 9.61
N THR A 281 -28.86 -29.37 9.02
CA THR A 281 -28.83 -29.65 7.59
C THR A 281 -29.29 -28.43 6.79
N LYS A 282 -30.36 -27.73 7.21
CA LYS A 282 -30.82 -26.50 6.54
C LYS A 282 -29.71 -25.44 6.47
N MET A 283 -29.03 -25.17 7.59
CA MET A 283 -27.93 -24.21 7.62
C MET A 283 -26.75 -24.68 6.76
N ALA A 284 -26.37 -25.96 6.87
CA ALA A 284 -25.28 -26.53 6.09
C ALA A 284 -25.54 -26.44 4.59
N THR A 285 -26.75 -26.76 4.13
CA THR A 285 -27.15 -26.60 2.72
C THR A 285 -27.06 -25.15 2.26
N GLN A 286 -27.53 -24.18 3.06
CA GLN A 286 -27.44 -22.76 2.71
C GLN A 286 -25.98 -22.31 2.55
N VAL A 287 -25.12 -22.65 3.51
CA VAL A 287 -23.70 -22.28 3.44
C VAL A 287 -23.01 -23.00 2.28
N PHE A 288 -23.31 -24.29 2.07
CA PHE A 288 -22.76 -25.06 0.96
C PHE A 288 -23.06 -24.43 -0.41
N GLN A 289 -24.31 -24.01 -0.65
CA GLN A 289 -24.70 -23.36 -1.90
C GLN A 289 -23.94 -22.05 -2.14
N ILE A 290 -23.76 -21.23 -1.10
CA ILE A 290 -23.00 -19.98 -1.17
C ILE A 290 -21.54 -20.28 -1.54
N VAL A 291 -20.90 -21.19 -0.81
CA VAL A 291 -19.48 -21.52 -1.01
C VAL A 291 -19.26 -22.20 -2.36
N GLN A 292 -20.17 -23.09 -2.79
CA GLN A 292 -20.11 -23.75 -4.10
C GLN A 292 -20.14 -22.72 -5.24
N SER A 293 -21.08 -21.77 -5.20
CA SER A 293 -21.17 -20.71 -6.22
C SER A 293 -19.91 -19.83 -6.26
N MET A 294 -19.25 -19.61 -5.12
CA MET A 294 -17.99 -18.86 -5.07
C MET A 294 -16.80 -19.65 -5.60
N CYS A 295 -16.73 -20.97 -5.35
CA CYS A 295 -15.72 -21.84 -5.94
C CYS A 295 -15.81 -21.84 -7.46
N GLU A 296 -17.01 -22.02 -8.02
CA GLU A 296 -17.24 -22.06 -9.47
C GLU A 296 -16.74 -20.77 -10.16
N LYS A 297 -17.06 -19.61 -9.58
CA LYS A 297 -16.63 -18.29 -10.10
C LYS A 297 -15.12 -18.05 -10.06
N LEU A 298 -14.37 -18.78 -9.23
CA LEU A 298 -12.91 -18.66 -9.14
C LEU A 298 -12.18 -19.74 -9.96
N GLU A 299 -12.90 -20.75 -10.44
CA GLU A 299 -12.37 -21.81 -11.30
C GLU A 299 -12.52 -21.48 -12.80
N GLU A 300 -13.44 -20.56 -13.15
CA GLU A 300 -13.57 -19.92 -14.48
C GLU A 300 -12.50 -18.84 -14.72
#